data_AF-A0AA87J045-F1
#
_entry.id   AF-A0AA87J045-F1
#
_cell.length_a   1.000
_cell.length_b   1.000
_cell.length_c   1.000
_cell.angle_alpha   90.00
_cell.angle_beta   90.00
_cell.angle_gamma   90.00
#
_symmetry.space_group_name_H-M   'P 1'
#
loop_
_entity.id
_entity.type
_entity.pdbx_description
1 polymer ?
#
loop_
_entity_poly.entity_id
_entity_poly.type
_entity_poly.pdbx_seq_one_letter_code
_entity_poly.pdbx_strand_id
1 'polypeptide(L)'
;MVEPSKPLARLRSDGVLEFLKDPPEYHGNPIDGKGALVTWDYGYDMHQLITYWTSFSVEITRFSDRHQGILGEYTEVILCRKR
;
A
#
# COMPACT_ATOMS: atom_id res chain seq x y z
N MET A 1 4.79 11.35 -10.77
CA MET A 1 4.79 12.02 -9.45
C MET A 1 4.74 10.93 -8.40
N VAL A 2 5.40 11.15 -7.27
CA VAL A 2 5.48 10.19 -6.17
C VAL A 2 4.39 10.55 -5.18
N GLU A 3 3.35 9.70 -5.02
CA GLU A 3 2.27 9.99 -4.05
C GLU A 3 2.64 9.48 -2.65
N PRO A 4 2.34 10.25 -1.60
CA PRO A 4 2.44 9.78 -0.21
C PRO A 4 1.26 8.90 0.16
N SER A 5 1.42 8.13 1.23
CA SER A 5 0.37 7.30 1.79
C SER A 5 -0.81 8.14 2.25
N LYS A 6 -2.03 7.65 1.99
CA LYS A 6 -3.27 8.35 2.33
C LYS A 6 -4.36 7.35 2.75
N PRO A 7 -5.18 7.68 3.75
CA PRO A 7 -6.39 6.92 4.02
C PRO A 7 -7.42 7.13 2.91
N LEU A 8 -8.11 6.06 2.54
CA LEU A 8 -9.23 6.07 1.60
C LEU A 8 -10.58 5.89 2.31
N ALA A 9 -10.57 5.36 3.53
CA ALA A 9 -11.74 5.32 4.41
C ALA A 9 -11.30 5.36 5.88
N ARG A 10 -12.19 5.80 6.77
CA ARG A 10 -11.95 5.83 8.23
C ARG A 10 -13.21 5.44 8.99
N LEU A 11 -13.02 4.72 10.09
CA LEU A 11 -14.10 4.48 11.06
C LEU A 11 -14.12 5.66 12.03
N ARG A 12 -15.25 6.38 12.08
CA ARG A 12 -15.44 7.49 13.03
C ARG A 12 -15.71 6.96 14.44
N SER A 13 -15.57 7.83 15.43
CA SER A 13 -15.78 7.49 16.84
C SER A 13 -17.23 7.07 17.17
N ASP A 14 -18.19 7.46 16.33
CA ASP A 14 -19.61 7.07 16.42
C ASP A 14 -19.90 5.73 15.72
N GLY A 15 -18.88 5.06 15.17
CA GLY A 15 -19.01 3.80 14.44
C GLY A 15 -19.46 3.95 12.99
N VAL A 16 -19.65 5.18 12.49
CA VAL A 16 -19.98 5.41 11.08
C VAL A 16 -18.72 5.31 10.23
N LEU A 17 -18.84 4.58 9.12
CA LEU A 17 -17.79 4.50 8.11
C LEU A 17 -17.83 5.76 7.22
N GLU A 18 -16.70 6.44 7.14
CA GLU A 18 -16.48 7.60 6.26
C GLU A 18 -15.59 7.21 5.08
N PHE A 19 -16.07 7.46 3.86
CA PHE A 19 -15.30 7.30 2.63
C PHE A 19 -14.59 8.61 2.28
N LEU A 20 -13.27 8.55 2.12
CA LEU A 20 -12.43 9.68 1.72
C LEU A 20 -12.09 9.66 0.22
N LYS A 21 -12.36 8.52 -0.44
CA LYS A 21 -12.28 8.34 -1.90
C LYS A 21 -13.68 8.12 -2.45
N ASP A 22 -13.99 8.78 -3.58
CA ASP A 22 -15.22 8.58 -4.33
C ASP A 22 -14.88 8.26 -5.80
N PRO A 23 -15.31 7.11 -6.35
CA PRO A 23 -16.04 6.04 -5.68
C PRO A 23 -15.15 5.26 -4.68
N PRO A 24 -15.74 4.61 -3.66
CA PRO A 24 -15.00 3.71 -2.77
C PRO A 24 -14.42 2.52 -3.56
N GLU A 25 -13.23 2.08 -3.17
CA GLU A 25 -12.52 0.99 -3.84
C GLU A 25 -12.64 -0.32 -3.06
N TYR A 26 -12.84 -1.43 -3.78
CA TYR A 26 -12.96 -2.75 -3.22
C TYR A 26 -12.07 -3.74 -3.96
N HIS A 27 -11.31 -4.55 -3.22
CA HIS A 27 -10.64 -5.74 -3.77
C HIS A 27 -11.55 -6.97 -3.65
N GLY A 28 -11.18 -8.07 -4.31
CA GLY A 28 -11.89 -9.34 -4.16
C GLY A 28 -11.88 -9.83 -2.69
N ASN A 29 -12.99 -10.42 -2.24
CA ASN A 29 -13.09 -11.01 -0.92
C ASN A 29 -13.44 -12.51 -1.03
N PRO A 30 -12.53 -13.42 -0.63
CA PRO A 30 -12.77 -14.87 -0.75
C PRO A 30 -13.79 -15.42 0.25
N ILE A 31 -14.22 -14.64 1.26
CA ILE A 31 -15.14 -15.09 2.30
C ILE A 31 -16.59 -15.13 1.78
N ASP A 32 -17.04 -14.06 1.12
CA ASP A 32 -18.44 -13.91 0.70
C ASP A 32 -18.63 -13.31 -0.70
N GLY A 33 -17.54 -12.99 -1.41
CA GLY A 33 -17.58 -12.43 -2.76
C GLY A 33 -18.08 -10.98 -2.84
N LYS A 34 -18.39 -10.31 -1.74
CA LYS A 34 -18.92 -8.92 -1.75
C LYS A 34 -17.84 -7.84 -1.90
N GLY A 35 -16.59 -8.26 -1.95
CA GLY A 35 -15.43 -7.38 -1.96
C GLY A 35 -15.01 -6.92 -0.57
N ALA A 36 -13.75 -6.50 -0.44
CA ALA A 36 -13.15 -5.97 0.77
C ALA A 36 -12.79 -4.50 0.55
N LEU A 37 -13.31 -3.62 1.41
CA LEU A 37 -13.07 -2.19 1.30
C LEU A 37 -11.58 -1.87 1.43
N VAL A 38 -11.04 -1.11 0.48
CA VAL A 38 -9.70 -0.54 0.59
C VAL A 38 -9.79 0.69 1.47
N THR A 39 -9.12 0.64 2.62
CA THR A 39 -9.14 1.72 3.63
C THR A 39 -7.91 2.62 3.55
N TRP A 40 -6.86 2.19 2.87
CA TRP A 40 -5.58 2.88 2.81
C TRP A 40 -4.90 2.66 1.47
N ASP A 41 -4.24 3.69 0.97
CA ASP A 41 -3.37 3.66 -0.19
C ASP A 41 -1.94 3.96 0.27
N TYR A 42 -1.02 3.05 0.00
CA TYR A 42 0.36 3.16 0.45
C TYR A 42 1.21 3.82 -0.63
N GLY A 43 1.78 4.96 -0.27
CA GLY A 43 2.68 5.72 -1.12
C GLY A 43 4.15 5.34 -0.91
N TYR A 44 5.03 6.14 -1.48
CA TYR A 44 6.48 5.90 -1.40
C TYR A 44 7.07 6.08 -0.01
N ASP A 45 6.34 6.70 0.92
CA ASP A 45 6.67 6.78 2.35
C ASP A 45 6.49 5.44 3.09
N MET A 46 6.04 4.37 2.42
CA MET A 46 5.88 3.03 2.99
C MET A 46 7.14 2.51 3.71
N HIS A 47 8.34 2.80 3.20
CA HIS A 47 9.59 2.41 3.89
C HIS A 47 9.69 2.99 5.30
N GLN A 48 9.20 4.22 5.51
CA GLN A 48 9.18 4.87 6.83
C GLN A 48 8.13 4.24 7.72
N LEU A 49 6.94 3.93 7.18
CA LEU A 49 5.87 3.25 7.91
C LEU A 49 6.31 1.86 8.39
N ILE A 50 6.94 1.06 7.52
CA ILE A 50 7.46 -0.26 7.91
C ILE A 50 8.57 -0.11 8.96
N THR A 51 9.48 0.86 8.80
CA THR A 51 10.53 1.14 9.79
C THR A 51 9.95 1.59 11.14
N TYR A 52 8.81 2.29 11.14
CA TYR A 52 8.13 2.71 12.35
C TYR A 52 7.41 1.55 13.05
N TRP A 53 6.76 0.65 12.29
CA TRP A 53 6.03 -0.49 12.85
C TRP A 53 6.90 -1.68 13.23
N THR A 54 8.15 -1.71 12.77
CA THR A 54 9.04 -2.86 12.93
C THR A 54 10.43 -2.43 13.43
N SER A 55 11.25 -3.40 13.84
CA SER A 55 12.65 -3.16 14.19
C SER A 55 13.61 -3.23 12.99
N PHE A 56 13.10 -3.26 11.76
CA PHE A 56 13.94 -3.34 10.57
C PHE A 56 14.47 -1.98 10.12
N SER A 57 15.61 -1.97 9.43
CA SER A 57 15.93 -0.93 8.47
C SER A 57 15.37 -1.34 7.11
N VAL A 58 14.69 -0.41 6.44
CA VAL A 58 13.89 -0.70 5.25
C VAL A 58 14.39 0.12 4.08
N GLU A 59 14.59 -0.55 2.95
CA GLU A 59 14.97 0.03 1.66
C GLU A 59 13.95 -0.43 0.62
N ILE A 60 13.53 0.47 -0.27
CA ILE A 60 12.71 0.11 -1.43
C ILE A 60 13.54 0.46 -2.66
N THR A 61 13.83 -0.54 -3.49
CA THR A 61 14.54 -0.36 -4.74
C THR A 61 13.64 -0.72 -5.90
N ARG A 62 13.74 0.02 -7.01
CA ARG A 62 13.09 -0.30 -8.27
C ARG A 62 14.16 -0.59 -9.29
N PHE A 63 13.97 -1.64 -10.07
CA PHE A 63 14.87 -1.94 -11.18
C PHE A 63 14.08 -2.20 -12.45
N SER A 64 14.76 -2.10 -13.58
CA SER A 64 14.23 -2.47 -14.88
C SER A 64 15.34 -3.12 -15.69
N ASP A 65 15.01 -4.20 -16.39
CA ASP A 65 15.95 -4.93 -17.23
C ASP A 65 15.29 -5.26 -18.56
N ARG A 66 15.69 -4.55 -19.62
CA ARG A 66 15.15 -4.74 -20.98
C ARG A 66 15.53 -6.09 -21.56
N HIS A 67 16.70 -6.63 -21.24
CA HIS A 67 17.16 -7.92 -21.77
C HIS A 67 16.34 -9.07 -21.19
N GLN A 68 15.86 -8.92 -19.96
CA GLN A 68 14.99 -9.88 -19.28
C GLN A 68 13.48 -9.55 -19.40
N GLY A 69 13.12 -8.48 -20.10
CA GLY A 69 11.72 -8.07 -20.29
C GLY A 69 11.05 -7.45 -19.05
N ILE A 70 11.83 -6.96 -18.08
CA ILE A 70 11.34 -6.35 -16.83
C ILE A 70 11.23 -4.83 -17.01
N LEU A 71 10.07 -4.38 -17.51
CA LEU A 71 9.80 -2.95 -17.78
C LEU A 71 8.43 -2.47 -17.27
N GLY A 72 7.70 -3.34 -16.59
CA GLY A 72 6.36 -3.07 -16.11
C GLY A 72 6.29 -2.16 -14.88
N GLU A 73 5.06 -1.93 -14.44
CA GLU A 73 4.78 -1.43 -13.10
C GLU A 73 5.01 -2.54 -12.06
N TYR A 74 5.08 -2.15 -10.78
CA TYR A 74 5.23 -3.08 -9.65
C TYR A 74 6.54 -3.88 -9.67
N THR A 75 7.63 -3.24 -10.07
CA THR A 75 9.01 -3.79 -10.09
C THR A 75 9.81 -3.44 -8.83
N GLU A 76 9.15 -2.87 -7.84
CA GLU A 76 9.73 -2.48 -6.56
C GLU A 76 10.01 -3.71 -5.68
N VAL A 77 11.21 -3.76 -5.11
CA VAL A 77 11.65 -4.75 -4.12
C VAL A 77 11.83 -4.07 -2.78
N ILE A 78 11.16 -4.60 -1.76
CA ILE A 78 11.26 -4.11 -0.38
C ILE A 78 12.25 -4.98 0.39
N LEU A 79 13.34 -4.38 0.85
CA LEU A 79 14.40 -5.05 1.59
C LEU A 79 14.38 -4.60 3.05
N CYS A 80 13.99 -5.53 3.93
CA CYS A 80 13.96 -5.34 5.38
C CYS A 80 15.16 -6.04 6.02
N ARG A 81 16.08 -5.30 6.65
CA ARG A 81 17.24 -5.85 7.35
C ARG A 81 17.06 -5.74 8.86
N LYS A 82 17.41 -6.80 9.59
CA LYS A 82 17.46 -6.77 11.06
C LYS A 82 18.54 -5.80 11.53
N ARG A 83 18.19 -4.95 12.50
CA ARG A 83 19.13 -4.08 13.22
C ARG A 83 19.91 -4.87 14.28
#